data_AF-A0A348XGT8-F1
#
_entry.id   AF-A0A348XGT8-F1
#
_cell.length_a   1.000
_cell.length_b   1.000
_cell.length_c   1.000
_cell.angle_alpha   90.00
_cell.angle_beta   90.00
_cell.angle_gamma   90.00
#
_symmetry.space_group_name_H-M   'P 1'
#
loop_
_entity.id
_entity.type
_entity.pdbx_description
1 polymer ?
#
loop_
_entity_poly.entity_id
_entity_poly.type
_entity_poly.pdbx_seq_one_letter_code
_entity_poly.pdbx_strand_id
1 'polypeptide(L)'
;MQSLHPCRNTPLALVTLLAAQLFVQASSAPNAQIDRAIREALDELVNARIDPRALAASIELPYPVPAVTAPLGEVEAKLKAAAQKKVNTTQSATTAEIERDAIERYPLYKTGDTVALTLRRGFVVKGTLRTVAPSYIIVGSRRYAKVDLTDETRCALDASINQAKRERYIRNKMLLREDRRQEAERLAASGLASKIYLAHGYMRYKDSWRPARPLFNRYLAAKRKRLRSELRQKVENELYPQFGYRRQSGRWVYPTQPTAREQTGAFDIFADPDPDPPPAVEKEQEAEPEAPPAPAKTPRARDTVLDALKKQGAVEHVPPAE
;
A
#
# COMPACT_ATOMS: atom_id res chain seq x y z
N MET A 1 -39.62 -45.74 -37.67
CA MET A 1 -38.27 -45.15 -37.75
C MET A 1 -38.15 -44.20 -36.55
N GLN A 2 -37.39 -44.47 -35.48
CA GLN A 2 -35.90 -44.54 -35.41
C GLN A 2 -35.25 -43.34 -36.16
N SER A 3 -34.24 -42.59 -35.71
CA SER A 3 -33.52 -42.38 -34.43
C SER A 3 -32.54 -41.19 -34.69
N LEU A 4 -31.89 -40.46 -33.76
CA LEU A 4 -31.86 -40.37 -32.29
C LEU A 4 -31.32 -38.95 -31.91
N HIS A 5 -31.44 -38.48 -30.67
CA HIS A 5 -30.68 -37.30 -30.21
C HIS A 5 -29.18 -37.65 -30.02
N PRO A 6 -28.23 -36.78 -30.44
CA PRO A 6 -26.85 -36.84 -29.98
C PRO A 6 -26.66 -35.98 -28.72
N CYS A 7 -26.61 -36.62 -27.56
CA CYS A 7 -26.19 -35.97 -26.31
C CYS A 7 -24.72 -35.52 -26.42
N ARG A 8 -24.44 -34.23 -26.14
CA ARG A 8 -23.07 -33.73 -25.99
C ARG A 8 -22.46 -34.24 -24.69
N ASN A 9 -21.65 -35.29 -24.76
CA ASN A 9 -20.83 -35.75 -23.63
C ASN A 9 -19.46 -36.27 -24.11
N THR A 10 -18.48 -35.37 -24.18
CA THR A 10 -17.03 -35.63 -24.29
C THR A 10 -16.33 -34.36 -23.81
N PRO A 11 -15.33 -34.43 -22.91
CA PRO A 11 -14.04 -35.00 -23.29
C PRO A 11 -13.42 -35.92 -22.23
N LEU A 12 -13.27 -37.20 -22.56
CA LEU A 12 -12.49 -38.18 -21.77
C LEU A 12 -11.56 -39.04 -22.63
N ALA A 13 -11.46 -38.75 -23.93
CA ALA A 13 -10.76 -39.57 -24.93
C ALA A 13 -9.36 -39.03 -25.33
N LEU A 14 -8.91 -37.92 -24.75
CA LEU A 14 -7.67 -37.25 -25.18
C LEU A 14 -6.43 -37.61 -24.35
N VAL A 15 -6.60 -38.23 -23.18
CA VAL A 15 -5.51 -38.67 -22.30
C VAL A 15 -4.85 -39.96 -22.82
N THR A 16 -5.60 -40.81 -23.52
CA THR A 16 -5.15 -42.13 -23.99
C THR A 16 -4.16 -42.10 -25.16
N LEU A 17 -4.03 -40.97 -25.87
CA LEU A 17 -3.25 -40.91 -27.12
C LEU A 17 -1.81 -40.37 -26.96
N LEU A 18 -1.46 -39.78 -25.80
CA LEU A 18 -0.09 -39.32 -25.54
C LEU A 18 0.80 -40.38 -24.86
N ALA A 19 0.20 -41.36 -24.19
CA ALA A 19 0.92 -42.43 -23.48
C ALA A 19 1.71 -43.38 -24.43
N ALA A 20 1.28 -43.53 -25.69
CA ALA A 20 1.84 -44.52 -26.61
C ALA A 20 3.20 -44.13 -27.22
N GLN A 21 3.58 -42.85 -27.24
CA GLN A 21 4.81 -42.37 -27.90
C GLN A 21 6.04 -42.24 -26.98
N LEU A 22 5.90 -42.48 -25.67
CA LEU A 22 7.00 -42.41 -24.70
C LEU A 22 7.64 -43.77 -24.37
N PHE A 23 7.18 -44.87 -24.97
CA PHE A 23 7.58 -46.22 -24.56
C PHE A 23 8.99 -46.65 -25.04
N VAL A 24 9.68 -45.84 -25.85
CA VAL A 24 11.01 -46.17 -26.39
C VAL A 24 11.93 -44.95 -26.41
N GLN A 25 12.50 -44.57 -25.25
CA GLN A 25 13.91 -44.16 -25.15
C GLN A 25 14.42 -43.85 -23.72
N ALA A 26 15.71 -44.15 -23.53
CA ALA A 26 16.65 -43.60 -22.56
C ALA A 26 16.52 -43.98 -21.05
N SER A 27 17.68 -44.39 -20.52
CA SER A 27 17.97 -44.77 -19.13
C SER A 27 18.05 -43.58 -18.16
N SER A 28 17.00 -42.76 -18.10
CA SER A 28 16.79 -41.86 -16.96
C SER A 28 15.98 -42.59 -15.89
N ALA A 29 16.37 -42.49 -14.61
CA ALA A 29 15.69 -43.18 -13.51
C ALA A 29 14.15 -43.02 -13.59
N PRO A 30 13.35 -44.10 -13.45
CA PRO A 30 11.92 -44.09 -13.77
C PRO A 30 11.13 -42.98 -13.04
N ASN A 31 11.56 -42.63 -11.83
CA ASN A 31 11.05 -41.52 -11.03
C ASN A 31 11.03 -40.18 -11.79
N ALA A 32 12.07 -39.86 -12.56
CA ALA A 32 12.19 -38.58 -13.26
C ALA A 32 11.22 -38.46 -14.45
N GLN A 33 10.90 -39.58 -15.11
CA GLN A 33 9.95 -39.64 -16.22
C GLN A 33 8.52 -39.50 -15.70
N ILE A 34 8.15 -40.23 -14.65
CA ILE A 34 6.81 -40.10 -14.06
C ILE A 34 6.60 -38.72 -13.39
N ASP A 35 7.59 -38.16 -12.71
CA ASP A 35 7.51 -36.80 -12.16
C ASP A 35 7.33 -35.74 -13.25
N ARG A 36 7.82 -36.00 -14.47
CA ARG A 36 7.56 -35.14 -15.63
C ARG A 36 6.13 -35.33 -16.15
N ALA A 37 5.68 -36.56 -16.37
CA ALA A 37 4.33 -36.86 -16.83
C ALA A 37 3.24 -36.32 -15.87
N ILE A 38 3.43 -36.48 -14.56
CA ILE A 38 2.52 -35.91 -13.53
C ILE A 38 2.47 -34.39 -13.62
N ARG A 39 3.61 -33.70 -13.84
CA ARG A 39 3.65 -32.23 -13.98
C ARG A 39 2.93 -31.77 -15.25
N GLU A 40 3.19 -32.41 -16.38
CA GLU A 40 2.58 -32.08 -17.67
C GLU A 40 1.06 -32.30 -17.62
N ALA A 41 0.59 -33.48 -17.17
CA ALA A 41 -0.83 -33.76 -16.99
C ALA A 41 -1.53 -32.82 -15.99
N LEU A 42 -0.89 -32.47 -14.87
CA LEU A 42 -1.42 -31.48 -13.95
C LEU A 42 -1.54 -30.10 -14.59
N ASP A 43 -0.56 -29.67 -15.39
CA ASP A 43 -0.60 -28.35 -16.01
C ASP A 43 -1.63 -28.24 -17.13
N GLU A 44 -1.86 -29.30 -17.90
CA GLU A 44 -2.98 -29.38 -18.84
C GLU A 44 -4.33 -29.27 -18.12
N LEU A 45 -4.58 -30.11 -17.12
CA LEU A 45 -5.85 -30.11 -16.36
C LEU A 45 -6.09 -28.79 -15.62
N VAL A 46 -5.03 -28.18 -15.09
CA VAL A 46 -5.11 -26.89 -14.39
C VAL A 46 -5.36 -25.75 -15.37
N ASN A 47 -4.69 -25.72 -16.52
CA ASN A 47 -4.93 -24.69 -17.54
C ASN A 47 -6.33 -24.83 -18.16
N ALA A 48 -6.83 -26.05 -18.38
CA ALA A 48 -8.19 -26.31 -18.86
C ALA A 48 -9.29 -25.87 -17.87
N ARG A 49 -9.01 -25.88 -16.55
CA ARG A 49 -9.97 -25.46 -15.50
C ARG A 49 -9.85 -23.99 -15.09
N ILE A 50 -8.80 -23.29 -15.48
CA ILE A 50 -8.64 -21.86 -15.15
C ILE A 50 -9.27 -21.04 -16.26
N ASP A 51 -10.43 -20.45 -15.97
CA ASP A 51 -10.89 -19.26 -16.66
C ASP A 51 -10.17 -18.01 -16.08
N PRO A 52 -9.32 -17.30 -16.85
CA PRO A 52 -8.68 -16.06 -16.44
C PRO A 52 -9.67 -14.89 -16.32
N ARG A 53 -10.77 -14.90 -17.08
CA ARG A 53 -11.80 -13.85 -17.10
C ARG A 53 -12.66 -13.91 -15.85
N ALA A 54 -13.19 -15.08 -15.47
CA ALA A 54 -13.87 -15.27 -14.19
C ALA A 54 -12.94 -14.98 -13.00
N LEU A 55 -11.64 -15.30 -13.10
CA LEU A 55 -10.68 -14.92 -12.06
C LEU A 55 -10.56 -13.39 -11.95
N ALA A 56 -10.43 -12.66 -13.05
CA ALA A 56 -10.36 -11.20 -13.04
C ALA A 56 -11.64 -10.58 -12.44
N ALA A 57 -12.81 -11.08 -12.85
CA ALA A 57 -14.09 -10.66 -12.28
C ALA A 57 -14.20 -10.89 -10.77
N SER A 58 -13.70 -12.03 -10.26
CA SER A 58 -13.71 -12.35 -8.82
C SER A 58 -12.83 -11.45 -7.93
N ILE A 59 -11.98 -10.62 -8.56
CA ILE A 59 -11.12 -9.64 -7.88
C ILE A 59 -11.32 -8.22 -8.45
N GLU A 60 -12.50 -7.97 -9.05
CA GLU A 60 -12.95 -6.67 -9.56
C GLU A 60 -12.02 -6.03 -10.62
N LEU A 61 -11.19 -6.85 -11.28
CA LEU A 61 -10.25 -6.41 -12.32
C LEU A 61 -10.90 -6.48 -13.71
N PRO A 62 -10.80 -5.42 -14.54
CA PRO A 62 -11.21 -5.48 -15.94
C PRO A 62 -10.33 -6.48 -16.70
N TYR A 63 -10.93 -7.16 -17.68
CA TYR A 63 -10.25 -8.11 -18.55
C TYR A 63 -10.37 -7.65 -20.02
N PRO A 64 -9.28 -7.61 -20.81
CA PRO A 64 -7.91 -7.99 -20.45
C PRO A 64 -7.28 -7.06 -19.41
N VAL A 65 -6.44 -7.62 -18.53
CA VAL A 65 -5.81 -6.87 -17.44
C VAL A 65 -4.79 -5.88 -18.03
N PRO A 66 -4.95 -4.56 -17.80
CA PRO A 66 -4.13 -3.56 -18.45
C PRO A 66 -2.65 -3.69 -18.05
N ALA A 67 -1.77 -3.46 -19.03
CA ALA A 67 -0.34 -3.35 -18.79
C ALA A 67 -0.01 -1.99 -18.17
N VAL A 68 1.07 -1.92 -17.39
CA VAL A 68 1.58 -0.66 -16.87
C VAL A 68 2.28 0.08 -18.02
N THR A 69 1.78 1.28 -18.35
CA THR A 69 2.30 2.08 -19.47
C THR A 69 3.39 3.08 -19.04
N ALA A 70 3.40 3.48 -17.77
CA ALA A 70 4.35 4.45 -17.20
C ALA A 70 4.62 4.11 -15.72
N PRO A 71 5.80 4.46 -15.18
CA PRO A 71 6.11 4.26 -13.76
C PRO A 71 5.24 5.16 -12.86
N LEU A 72 5.08 4.76 -11.60
CA LEU A 72 4.13 5.39 -10.67
C LEU A 72 4.37 6.90 -10.51
N GLY A 73 5.63 7.31 -10.33
CA GLY A 73 5.99 8.72 -10.15
C GLY A 73 5.67 9.62 -11.36
N GLU A 74 5.71 9.08 -12.59
CA GLU A 74 5.24 9.83 -13.76
C GLU A 74 3.72 9.98 -13.78
N VAL A 75 2.99 8.95 -13.35
CA VAL A 75 1.52 8.99 -13.27
C VAL A 75 1.08 9.98 -12.18
N GLU A 76 1.78 10.00 -11.04
CA GLU A 76 1.61 11.00 -9.97
C GLU A 76 1.94 12.42 -10.45
N ALA A 77 3.04 12.61 -11.19
CA ALA A 77 3.38 13.91 -11.78
C ALA A 77 2.33 14.39 -12.79
N LYS A 78 1.84 13.51 -13.67
CA LYS A 78 0.74 13.80 -14.62
C LYS A 78 -0.55 14.16 -13.88
N LEU A 79 -0.88 13.46 -12.80
CA LEU A 79 -2.03 13.75 -11.94
C LEU A 79 -1.90 15.14 -11.28
N LYS A 80 -0.73 15.45 -10.70
CA LYS A 80 -0.46 16.75 -10.08
C LYS A 80 -0.56 17.89 -11.09
N ALA A 81 0.05 17.74 -12.27
CA ALA A 81 -0.01 18.75 -13.32
C ALA A 81 -1.46 18.98 -13.82
N ALA A 82 -2.26 17.91 -13.96
CA ALA A 82 -3.66 18.01 -14.35
C ALA A 82 -4.53 18.70 -13.27
N ALA A 83 -4.30 18.38 -12.00
CA ALA A 83 -4.97 19.01 -10.86
C ALA A 83 -4.63 20.51 -10.76
N GLN A 84 -3.33 20.84 -10.82
CA GLN A 84 -2.85 22.22 -10.77
C GLN A 84 -3.38 23.05 -11.96
N LYS A 85 -3.40 22.48 -13.18
CA LYS A 85 -4.01 23.14 -14.35
C LYS A 85 -5.49 23.45 -14.11
N LYS A 86 -6.25 22.50 -13.55
CA LYS A 86 -7.68 22.69 -13.23
C LYS A 86 -7.88 23.83 -12.21
N VAL A 87 -7.09 23.86 -11.14
CA VAL A 87 -7.20 24.88 -10.09
C VAL A 87 -6.78 26.26 -10.59
N ASN A 88 -5.68 26.36 -11.34
CA ASN A 88 -5.20 27.62 -11.92
C ASN A 88 -6.22 28.24 -12.88
N THR A 89 -7.02 27.45 -13.61
CA THR A 89 -8.11 27.96 -14.46
C THR A 89 -9.24 28.60 -13.65
N THR A 90 -9.46 28.19 -12.40
CA THR A 90 -10.54 28.73 -11.55
C THR A 90 -10.08 29.82 -10.57
N GLN A 91 -8.83 29.78 -10.09
CA GLN A 91 -8.34 30.64 -9.01
C GLN A 91 -7.29 31.68 -9.48
N SER A 92 -7.65 32.46 -10.50
CA SER A 92 -6.79 33.46 -11.14
C SER A 92 -6.58 34.77 -10.35
N ALA A 93 -7.18 34.94 -9.16
CA ALA A 93 -7.12 36.17 -8.36
C ALA A 93 -5.70 36.76 -8.31
N THR A 94 -5.53 38.06 -8.55
CA THR A 94 -4.19 38.66 -8.67
C THR A 94 -3.64 39.03 -7.30
N THR A 95 -2.33 38.95 -7.08
CA THR A 95 -1.70 39.47 -5.84
C THR A 95 -2.04 40.94 -5.59
N ALA A 96 -2.21 41.71 -6.67
CA ALA A 96 -2.68 43.09 -6.69
C ALA A 96 -4.06 43.31 -5.99
N GLU A 97 -4.95 42.31 -5.96
CA GLU A 97 -6.21 42.40 -5.21
C GLU A 97 -5.95 42.39 -3.69
N ILE A 98 -5.07 41.49 -3.23
CA ILE A 98 -4.67 41.38 -1.82
C ILE A 98 -3.90 42.64 -1.38
N GLU A 99 -3.10 43.23 -2.27
CA GLU A 99 -2.41 44.49 -2.03
C GLU A 99 -3.39 45.67 -1.93
N ARG A 100 -4.43 45.73 -2.78
CA ARG A 100 -5.52 46.71 -2.68
C ARG A 100 -6.30 46.56 -1.38
N ASP A 101 -6.75 45.35 -1.04
CA ASP A 101 -7.37 45.02 0.26
C ASP A 101 -6.51 45.52 1.44
N ALA A 102 -5.19 45.34 1.37
CA ALA A 102 -4.26 45.76 2.42
C ALA A 102 -4.13 47.29 2.54
N ILE A 103 -4.13 48.01 1.40
CA ILE A 103 -4.09 49.47 1.35
C ILE A 103 -5.40 50.06 1.92
N GLU A 104 -6.56 49.51 1.53
CA GLU A 104 -7.87 49.91 2.02
C GLU A 104 -8.06 49.60 3.51
N ARG A 105 -7.57 48.44 3.98
CA ARG A 105 -7.68 48.04 5.39
C ARG A 105 -6.76 48.82 6.32
N TYR A 106 -5.62 49.30 5.82
CA TYR A 106 -4.62 50.05 6.57
C TYR A 106 -4.26 51.34 5.84
N PRO A 107 -5.16 52.34 5.74
CA PRO A 107 -4.84 53.62 5.12
C PRO A 107 -3.70 54.32 5.86
N LEU A 108 -2.96 55.16 5.15
CA LEU A 108 -1.88 55.98 5.71
C LEU A 108 -2.20 57.45 5.42
N TYR A 109 -2.51 58.21 6.47
CA TYR A 109 -2.86 59.62 6.37
C TYR A 109 -1.63 60.50 6.15
N LYS A 110 -1.81 61.53 5.34
CA LYS A 110 -0.81 62.56 5.03
C LYS A 110 -1.14 63.87 5.73
N THR A 111 -0.14 64.71 5.92
CA THR A 111 -0.35 66.10 6.37
C THR A 111 -1.18 66.86 5.33
N GLY A 112 -2.28 67.44 5.75
CA GLY A 112 -3.30 68.05 4.90
C GLY A 112 -4.63 67.28 4.90
N ASP A 113 -4.64 65.99 5.24
CA ASP A 113 -5.86 65.18 5.21
C ASP A 113 -6.83 65.55 6.35
N THR A 114 -8.13 65.50 6.08
CA THR A 114 -9.16 65.57 7.12
C THR A 114 -9.35 64.19 7.73
N VAL A 115 -9.03 64.05 9.01
CA VAL A 115 -8.98 62.76 9.71
C VAL A 115 -9.97 62.71 10.88
N ALA A 116 -10.43 61.49 11.20
CA ALA A 116 -11.11 61.16 12.44
C ALA A 116 -10.25 60.15 13.19
N LEU A 117 -9.69 60.57 14.32
CA LEU A 117 -8.68 59.83 15.08
C LEU A 117 -9.24 59.43 16.45
N THR A 118 -9.06 58.18 16.85
CA THR A 118 -9.58 57.67 18.13
C THR A 118 -8.49 57.68 19.20
N LEU A 119 -8.79 58.29 20.33
CA LEU A 119 -7.96 58.26 21.54
C LEU A 119 -8.29 57.00 22.37
N ARG A 120 -7.32 56.48 23.12
CA ARG A 120 -7.47 55.29 24.01
C ARG A 120 -8.60 55.44 25.04
N ARG A 121 -8.98 56.67 25.38
CA ARG A 121 -10.12 56.99 26.27
C ARG A 121 -11.47 57.06 25.55
N GLY A 122 -11.57 56.56 24.30
CA GLY A 122 -12.81 56.51 23.52
C GLY A 122 -13.19 57.80 22.78
N PHE A 123 -12.53 58.92 23.06
CA PHE A 123 -12.80 60.20 22.38
C PHE A 123 -12.34 60.19 20.92
N VAL A 124 -13.20 60.65 20.01
CA VAL A 124 -12.88 60.82 18.59
C VAL A 124 -12.55 62.29 18.31
N VAL A 125 -11.33 62.55 17.83
CA VAL A 125 -10.85 63.86 17.40
C VAL A 125 -11.05 63.97 15.89
N LYS A 126 -11.76 65.01 15.43
CA LYS A 126 -11.97 65.30 13.99
C LYS A 126 -11.29 66.60 13.59
N GLY A 127 -10.65 66.63 12.44
CA GLY A 127 -10.07 67.85 11.85
C GLY A 127 -8.94 67.58 10.88
N THR A 128 -8.33 68.64 10.36
CA THR A 128 -7.21 68.56 9.41
C THR A 128 -5.90 68.21 10.13
N LEU A 129 -5.21 67.16 9.68
CA LEU A 129 -3.91 66.73 10.19
C LEU A 129 -2.81 67.70 9.71
N ARG A 130 -2.30 68.56 10.61
CA ARG A 130 -1.25 69.54 10.25
C ARG A 130 0.16 69.00 10.37
N THR A 131 0.43 68.14 11.35
CA THR A 131 1.79 67.69 11.67
C THR A 131 1.77 66.31 12.28
N VAL A 132 2.69 65.45 11.84
CA VAL A 132 2.97 64.14 12.45
C VAL A 132 4.43 64.14 12.91
N ALA A 133 4.64 64.29 14.22
CA ALA A 133 5.96 64.18 14.84
C ALA A 133 6.17 62.78 15.45
N PRO A 134 7.39 62.41 15.89
CA PRO A 134 7.63 61.12 16.53
C PRO A 134 6.82 60.87 17.81
N SER A 135 6.57 61.90 18.62
CA SER A 135 5.89 61.80 19.92
C SER A 135 4.49 62.42 19.98
N TYR A 136 4.10 63.24 19.00
CA TYR A 136 2.82 63.95 18.98
C TYR A 136 2.29 64.18 17.56
N ILE A 137 1.03 64.57 17.47
CA ILE A 137 0.39 65.08 16.25
C ILE A 137 -0.29 66.42 16.52
N ILE A 138 -0.57 67.18 15.46
CA ILE A 138 -1.40 68.40 15.51
C ILE A 138 -2.61 68.21 14.59
N VAL A 139 -3.81 68.36 15.14
CA VAL A 139 -5.09 68.29 14.41
C VAL A 139 -5.84 69.61 14.62
N GLY A 140 -6.12 70.32 13.52
CA GLY A 140 -6.57 71.71 13.58
C GLY A 140 -5.54 72.58 14.30
N SER A 141 -5.91 73.13 15.46
CA SER A 141 -5.04 73.90 16.34
C SER A 141 -4.56 73.15 17.60
N ARG A 142 -5.03 71.90 17.82
CA ARG A 142 -4.76 71.15 19.06
C ARG A 142 -3.67 70.10 18.87
N ARG A 143 -2.78 69.99 19.86
CA ARG A 143 -1.73 68.97 19.95
C ARG A 143 -2.21 67.78 20.76
N TYR A 144 -1.94 66.58 20.27
CA TYR A 144 -2.25 65.30 20.92
C TYR A 144 -1.00 64.42 20.99
N ALA A 145 -0.72 63.78 22.12
CA ALA A 145 0.43 62.88 22.22
C ALA A 145 0.11 61.54 21.52
N LYS A 146 1.10 60.95 20.84
CA LYS A 146 0.90 59.67 20.14
C LYS A 146 0.61 58.50 21.10
N VAL A 147 0.98 58.62 22.37
CA VAL A 147 0.68 57.64 23.43
C VAL A 147 -0.81 57.56 23.78
N ASP A 148 -1.56 58.65 23.57
CA ASP A 148 -2.99 58.72 23.86
C ASP A 148 -3.86 58.17 22.71
N LEU A 149 -3.27 57.91 21.53
CA LEU A 149 -3.97 57.37 20.35
C LEU A 149 -4.13 55.85 20.45
N THR A 150 -5.23 55.30 19.89
CA THR A 150 -5.34 53.83 19.73
C THR A 150 -4.27 53.30 18.78
N ASP A 151 -3.91 52.03 18.92
CA ASP A 151 -2.85 51.41 18.12
C ASP A 151 -3.20 51.38 16.62
N GLU A 152 -4.49 51.33 16.29
CA GLU A 152 -5.05 51.47 14.93
C GLU A 152 -4.83 52.89 14.38
N THR A 153 -5.14 53.91 15.20
CA THR A 153 -4.94 55.31 14.87
C THR A 153 -3.45 55.64 14.69
N ARG A 154 -2.59 55.06 15.53
CA ARG A 154 -1.12 55.13 15.37
C ARG A 154 -0.66 54.47 14.08
N CYS A 155 -1.21 53.30 13.74
CA CYS A 155 -0.93 52.60 12.49
C CYS A 155 -1.34 53.42 11.26
N ALA A 156 -2.37 54.26 11.33
CA ALA A 156 -2.78 55.13 10.23
C ALA A 156 -1.90 56.40 10.07
N LEU A 157 -1.00 56.69 11.02
CA LEU A 157 -0.17 57.90 11.06
C LEU A 157 1.34 57.61 10.97
N ASP A 158 1.76 56.38 11.24
CA ASP A 158 3.17 55.97 11.26
C ASP A 158 3.46 55.00 10.12
N ALA A 159 4.26 55.45 9.14
CA ALA A 159 4.53 54.70 7.92
C ALA A 159 5.18 53.32 8.18
N SER A 160 6.06 53.22 9.19
CA SER A 160 6.75 51.98 9.52
C SER A 160 5.79 50.96 10.14
N ILE A 161 4.96 51.39 11.09
CA ILE A 161 3.93 50.55 11.70
C ILE A 161 2.88 50.13 10.65
N ASN A 162 2.49 51.07 9.77
CA ASN A 162 1.56 50.82 8.68
C ASN A 162 2.08 49.75 7.71
N GLN A 163 3.30 49.92 7.22
CA GLN A 163 3.94 48.98 6.31
C GLN A 163 4.05 47.58 6.94
N ALA A 164 4.55 47.48 8.17
CA ALA A 164 4.65 46.19 8.87
C ALA A 164 3.29 45.49 9.07
N LYS A 165 2.20 46.26 9.22
CA LYS A 165 0.82 45.72 9.30
C LYS A 165 0.30 45.29 7.93
N ARG A 166 0.53 46.07 6.87
CA ARG A 166 0.19 45.71 5.49
C ARG A 166 0.93 44.46 5.03
N GLU A 167 2.24 44.38 5.23
CA GLU A 167 3.06 43.20 4.89
C GLU A 167 2.60 41.96 5.64
N ARG A 168 2.26 42.08 6.94
CA ARG A 168 1.69 40.97 7.72
C ARG A 168 0.33 40.54 7.17
N TYR A 169 -0.53 41.48 6.79
CA TYR A 169 -1.84 41.18 6.20
C TYR A 169 -1.70 40.45 4.86
N ILE A 170 -0.87 40.97 3.96
CA ILE A 170 -0.57 40.37 2.65
C ILE A 170 -0.02 38.95 2.84
N ARG A 171 0.98 38.78 3.73
CA ARG A 171 1.55 37.46 4.06
C ARG A 171 0.49 36.47 4.54
N ASN A 172 -0.35 36.87 5.48
CA ASN A 172 -1.39 36.00 6.05
C ASN A 172 -2.47 35.64 5.01
N LYS A 173 -2.86 36.59 4.15
CA LYS A 173 -3.78 36.35 3.03
C LYS A 173 -3.19 35.43 1.96
N MET A 174 -1.90 35.60 1.64
CA MET A 174 -1.18 34.74 0.71
C MET A 174 -1.03 33.31 1.24
N LEU A 175 -0.73 33.14 2.53
CA LEU A 175 -0.66 31.82 3.17
C LEU A 175 -2.04 31.13 3.17
N LEU A 176 -3.09 31.81 3.62
CA LEU A 176 -4.46 31.27 3.59
C LEU A 176 -4.93 30.94 2.17
N ARG A 177 -4.47 31.69 1.16
CA ARG A 177 -4.74 31.40 -0.25
C ARG A 177 -3.98 30.16 -0.72
N GLU A 178 -2.71 30.02 -0.34
CA GLU A 178 -1.88 28.87 -0.64
C GLU A 178 -2.53 27.58 -0.08
N ASP A 179 -2.92 27.58 1.20
CA ASP A 179 -3.60 26.45 1.85
C ASP A 179 -4.88 26.07 1.10
N ARG A 180 -5.72 27.06 0.75
CA ARG A 180 -6.93 26.86 -0.06
C ARG A 180 -6.64 26.32 -1.47
N ARG A 181 -5.53 26.74 -2.09
CA ARG A 181 -5.11 26.23 -3.40
C ARG A 181 -4.66 24.78 -3.28
N GLN A 182 -3.86 24.44 -2.28
CA GLN A 182 -3.40 23.07 -2.02
C GLN A 182 -4.56 22.12 -1.72
N GLU A 183 -5.56 22.54 -0.93
CA GLU A 183 -6.77 21.74 -0.69
C GLU A 183 -7.60 21.57 -1.96
N ALA A 184 -7.76 22.63 -2.76
CA ALA A 184 -8.42 22.53 -4.07
C ALA A 184 -7.66 21.62 -5.05
N GLU A 185 -6.32 21.64 -5.04
CA GLU A 185 -5.46 20.74 -5.83
C GLU A 185 -5.61 19.29 -5.36
N ARG A 186 -5.69 19.05 -4.03
CA ARG A 186 -5.92 17.73 -3.44
C ARG A 186 -7.28 17.14 -3.84
N LEU A 187 -8.34 17.95 -3.80
CA LEU A 187 -9.70 17.55 -4.22
C LEU A 187 -9.81 17.39 -5.75
N ALA A 188 -9.11 18.22 -6.53
CA ALA A 188 -9.01 18.05 -7.97
C ALA A 188 -8.26 16.75 -8.34
N ALA A 189 -7.16 16.46 -7.64
CA ALA A 189 -6.40 15.23 -7.82
C ALA A 189 -7.20 13.98 -7.43
N SER A 190 -7.94 13.99 -6.31
CA SER A 190 -8.75 12.82 -5.92
C SER A 190 -9.85 12.50 -6.95
N GLY A 191 -10.51 13.52 -7.50
CA GLY A 191 -11.50 13.35 -8.57
C GLY A 191 -10.91 12.92 -9.93
N LEU A 192 -9.64 13.23 -10.21
CA LEU A 192 -8.95 12.83 -11.45
C LEU A 192 -8.19 11.50 -11.33
N ALA A 193 -7.86 11.08 -10.11
CA ALA A 193 -7.00 9.94 -9.82
C ALA A 193 -7.45 8.68 -10.56
N SER A 194 -8.69 8.23 -10.35
CA SER A 194 -9.19 7.00 -10.95
C SER A 194 -9.06 6.98 -12.48
N LYS A 195 -9.36 8.09 -13.16
CA LYS A 195 -9.24 8.18 -14.62
C LYS A 195 -7.78 8.06 -15.09
N ILE A 196 -6.86 8.74 -14.40
CA ILE A 196 -5.44 8.78 -14.78
C ILE A 196 -4.73 7.47 -14.44
N TYR A 197 -4.96 6.91 -13.25
CA TYR A 197 -4.35 5.64 -12.84
C TYR A 197 -4.83 4.44 -13.68
N LEU A 198 -6.15 4.33 -13.92
CA LEU A 198 -6.69 3.23 -14.74
C LEU A 198 -6.16 3.28 -16.17
N ALA A 199 -6.04 4.47 -16.77
CA ALA A 199 -5.46 4.66 -18.10
C ALA A 199 -3.99 4.22 -18.22
N HIS A 200 -3.25 4.16 -17.10
CA HIS A 200 -1.86 3.71 -17.04
C HIS A 200 -1.68 2.31 -16.45
N GLY A 201 -2.75 1.54 -16.24
CA GLY A 201 -2.70 0.15 -15.76
C GLY A 201 -2.59 -0.02 -14.25
N TYR A 202 -2.90 1.02 -13.49
CA TYR A 202 -2.96 1.00 -12.02
C TYR A 202 -4.40 0.84 -11.53
N MET A 203 -4.59 0.04 -10.49
CA MET A 203 -5.86 -0.16 -9.81
C MET A 203 -5.72 0.12 -8.30
N ARG A 204 -6.77 0.67 -7.68
CA ARG A 204 -6.83 0.86 -6.23
C ARG A 204 -7.13 -0.48 -5.56
N TYR A 205 -6.23 -0.94 -4.70
CA TYR A 205 -6.40 -2.15 -3.89
C TYR A 205 -5.92 -1.88 -2.47
N LYS A 206 -6.79 -2.09 -1.48
CA LYS A 206 -6.54 -1.78 -0.05
C LYS A 206 -5.88 -0.41 0.12
N ASP A 207 -6.58 0.62 -0.37
CA ASP A 207 -6.21 2.04 -0.34
C ASP A 207 -4.88 2.45 -0.99
N SER A 208 -4.26 1.54 -1.75
CA SER A 208 -3.03 1.81 -2.49
C SER A 208 -3.24 1.61 -4.00
N TRP A 209 -2.69 2.51 -4.81
CA TRP A 209 -2.61 2.32 -6.26
C TRP A 209 -1.52 1.29 -6.57
N ARG A 210 -1.89 0.19 -7.21
CA ARG A 210 -0.98 -0.92 -7.54
C ARG A 210 -1.08 -1.29 -9.02
N PRO A 211 0.03 -1.73 -9.64
CA PRO A 211 0.01 -2.39 -10.93
C PRO A 211 -1.01 -3.54 -10.98
N ALA A 212 -1.97 -3.46 -11.89
CA ALA A 212 -3.05 -4.44 -12.01
C ALA A 212 -2.54 -5.85 -12.35
N ARG A 213 -1.55 -5.94 -13.25
CA ARG A 213 -1.04 -7.21 -13.79
C ARG A 213 -0.24 -8.05 -12.79
N PRO A 214 0.70 -7.50 -11.98
CA PRO A 214 1.31 -8.24 -10.87
C PRO A 214 0.31 -8.73 -9.82
N LEU A 215 -0.75 -7.95 -9.53
CA LEU A 215 -1.81 -8.38 -8.62
C LEU A 215 -2.55 -9.60 -9.19
N PHE A 216 -3.03 -9.51 -10.43
CA PHE A 216 -3.68 -10.62 -11.14
C PHE A 216 -2.82 -11.87 -11.19
N ASN A 217 -1.53 -11.74 -11.54
CA ASN A 217 -0.58 -12.85 -11.61
C ASN A 217 -0.44 -13.59 -10.26
N ARG A 218 -0.47 -12.86 -9.13
CA ARG A 218 -0.43 -13.46 -7.78
C ARG A 218 -1.68 -14.30 -7.50
N TYR A 219 -2.87 -13.81 -7.84
CA TYR A 219 -4.12 -14.57 -7.70
C TYR A 219 -4.16 -15.79 -8.63
N LEU A 220 -3.67 -15.64 -9.86
CA LEU A 220 -3.58 -16.72 -10.84
C LEU A 220 -2.62 -17.83 -10.38
N ALA A 221 -1.45 -17.46 -9.85
CA ALA A 221 -0.51 -18.41 -9.27
C ALA A 221 -1.09 -19.14 -8.04
N ALA A 222 -1.83 -18.44 -7.17
CA ALA A 222 -2.52 -19.05 -6.04
C ALA A 222 -3.62 -20.05 -6.47
N LYS A 223 -4.44 -19.68 -7.47
CA LYS A 223 -5.47 -20.57 -8.05
C LYS A 223 -4.84 -21.79 -8.72
N ARG A 224 -3.75 -21.62 -9.48
CA ARG A 224 -2.94 -22.72 -10.04
C ARG A 224 -2.43 -23.66 -8.94
N LYS A 225 -1.81 -23.12 -7.88
CA LYS A 225 -1.28 -23.93 -6.77
C LYS A 225 -2.38 -24.76 -6.09
N ARG A 226 -3.54 -24.15 -5.82
CA ARG A 226 -4.71 -24.83 -5.22
C ARG A 226 -5.24 -25.96 -6.10
N LEU A 227 -5.47 -25.68 -7.39
CA LEU A 227 -5.95 -26.70 -8.33
C LEU A 227 -4.94 -27.83 -8.52
N ARG A 228 -3.63 -27.53 -8.58
CA ARG A 228 -2.58 -28.56 -8.59
C ARG A 228 -2.67 -29.47 -7.36
N SER A 229 -2.84 -28.94 -6.14
CA SER A 229 -2.99 -29.77 -4.94
C SER A 229 -4.28 -30.60 -4.93
N GLU A 230 -5.41 -30.06 -5.39
CA GLU A 230 -6.70 -30.76 -5.44
C GLU A 230 -6.72 -31.89 -6.50
N LEU A 231 -5.96 -31.74 -7.59
CA LEU A 231 -5.88 -32.72 -8.68
C LEU A 231 -4.75 -33.73 -8.52
N ARG A 232 -3.69 -33.39 -7.77
CA ARG A 232 -2.46 -34.19 -7.64
C ARG A 232 -2.74 -35.65 -7.35
N GLN A 233 -3.53 -35.95 -6.31
CA GLN A 233 -3.81 -37.34 -5.92
C GLN A 233 -4.53 -38.13 -7.01
N LYS A 234 -5.37 -37.49 -7.83
CA LYS A 234 -6.09 -38.16 -8.93
C LYS A 234 -5.14 -38.51 -10.07
N VAL A 235 -4.34 -37.53 -10.52
CA VAL A 235 -3.31 -37.71 -11.55
C VAL A 235 -2.26 -38.75 -11.12
N GLU A 236 -1.84 -38.71 -9.86
CA GLU A 236 -0.94 -39.72 -9.28
C GLU A 236 -1.57 -41.12 -9.31
N ASN A 237 -2.82 -41.28 -8.88
CA ASN A 237 -3.52 -42.58 -8.91
C ASN A 237 -3.72 -43.13 -10.34
N GLU A 238 -3.84 -42.25 -11.35
CA GLU A 238 -4.00 -42.64 -12.75
C GLU A 238 -2.66 -43.00 -13.41
N LEU A 239 -1.58 -42.25 -13.14
CA LEU A 239 -0.28 -42.43 -13.79
C LEU A 239 0.63 -43.44 -13.10
N TYR A 240 0.74 -43.47 -11.77
CA TYR A 240 1.67 -44.40 -11.08
C TYR A 240 1.49 -45.88 -11.49
N PRO A 241 0.26 -46.42 -11.62
CA PRO A 241 0.05 -47.78 -12.12
C PRO A 241 0.49 -47.99 -13.58
N GLN A 242 0.38 -46.99 -14.45
CA GLN A 242 0.77 -47.08 -15.87
C GLN A 242 2.29 -47.22 -16.03
N PHE A 243 3.07 -46.61 -15.13
CA PHE A 243 4.52 -46.79 -15.04
C PHE A 243 4.92 -47.98 -14.14
N GLY A 244 4.00 -48.87 -13.76
CA GLY A 244 4.29 -50.10 -13.02
C GLY A 244 4.45 -49.96 -11.49
N TYR A 245 4.23 -48.77 -10.91
CA TYR A 245 4.31 -48.58 -9.46
C TYR A 245 3.11 -49.22 -8.75
N ARG A 246 3.33 -49.70 -7.54
CA ARG A 246 2.28 -50.25 -6.65
C ARG A 246 2.19 -49.43 -5.37
N ARG A 247 1.01 -49.38 -4.76
CA ARG A 247 0.78 -48.62 -3.53
C ARG A 247 0.96 -49.54 -2.31
N GLN A 248 2.02 -49.32 -1.54
CA GLN A 248 2.36 -50.07 -0.34
C GLN A 248 2.41 -49.12 0.87
N SER A 249 1.70 -49.46 1.95
CA SER A 249 1.65 -48.66 3.19
C SER A 249 1.41 -47.16 2.97
N GLY A 250 0.51 -46.84 2.02
CA GLY A 250 0.15 -45.47 1.64
C GLY A 250 1.11 -44.75 0.66
N ARG A 251 2.30 -45.30 0.39
CA ARG A 251 3.31 -44.74 -0.53
C ARG A 251 3.31 -45.47 -1.88
N TRP A 252 3.75 -44.80 -2.94
CA TRP A 252 4.02 -45.43 -4.23
C TRP A 252 5.44 -46.00 -4.25
N VAL A 253 5.54 -47.29 -4.53
CA VAL A 253 6.79 -48.04 -4.58
C VAL A 253 6.90 -48.68 -5.95
N TYR A 254 8.01 -48.43 -6.65
CA TYR A 254 8.33 -49.18 -7.86
C TYR A 254 8.74 -50.60 -7.42
N PRO A 255 8.18 -51.68 -8.01
CA PRO A 255 8.61 -53.03 -7.69
C PRO A 255 10.02 -53.26 -8.24
N THR A 256 11.03 -52.93 -7.43
CA THR A 256 12.35 -53.58 -7.54
C THR A 256 12.13 -55.08 -7.48
N GLN A 257 12.80 -55.82 -8.38
CA GLN A 257 12.69 -57.27 -8.46
C GLN A 257 12.82 -57.93 -7.07
N PRO A 258 12.06 -59.01 -6.79
CA PRO A 258 12.12 -59.66 -5.50
C PRO A 258 13.56 -60.08 -5.20
N THR A 259 14.14 -59.51 -4.15
CA THR A 259 15.40 -60.00 -3.60
C THR A 259 15.16 -61.43 -3.09
N ALA A 260 16.13 -62.32 -3.29
CA ALA A 260 15.96 -63.78 -3.25
C ALA A 260 15.51 -64.41 -1.91
N ARG A 261 15.10 -63.62 -0.91
CA ARG A 261 14.58 -64.09 0.39
C ARG A 261 13.14 -64.61 0.37
N GLU A 262 12.37 -64.37 -0.70
CA GLU A 262 10.97 -64.86 -0.79
C GLU A 262 10.84 -66.26 -1.44
N GLN A 263 11.96 -66.92 -1.81
CA GLN A 263 11.92 -68.26 -2.43
C GLN A 263 12.14 -69.44 -1.46
N THR A 264 12.59 -69.21 -0.23
CA THR A 264 12.81 -70.28 0.75
C THR A 264 11.63 -70.47 1.69
N GLY A 265 10.54 -71.01 1.15
CA GLY A 265 9.55 -71.75 1.93
C GLY A 265 9.91 -73.24 1.92
N ALA A 266 9.89 -73.88 3.10
CA ALA A 266 10.19 -75.30 3.36
C ALA A 266 11.66 -75.75 3.13
N PHE A 267 12.42 -75.91 4.22
CA PHE A 267 12.66 -77.24 4.81
C PHE A 267 13.10 -77.09 6.28
N ASP A 268 12.86 -78.13 7.08
CA ASP A 268 12.84 -78.07 8.54
C ASP A 268 13.91 -78.98 9.19
N ILE A 269 14.23 -78.72 10.46
CA ILE A 269 14.94 -79.61 11.43
C ILE A 269 16.48 -79.80 11.26
N PHE A 270 17.24 -79.27 12.23
CA PHE A 270 17.93 -80.07 13.26
C PHE A 270 18.22 -79.21 14.51
N ALA A 271 18.31 -79.82 15.70
CA ALA A 271 18.05 -79.18 16.99
C ALA A 271 19.29 -78.75 17.82
N ASP A 272 19.13 -77.65 18.57
CA ASP A 272 19.47 -77.37 20.00
C ASP A 272 20.88 -77.72 20.59
N PRO A 273 21.32 -77.08 21.71
CA PRO A 273 20.58 -76.23 22.67
C PRO A 273 21.24 -74.87 23.07
N ASP A 274 20.52 -74.12 23.91
CA ASP A 274 20.92 -72.88 24.62
C ASP A 274 22.21 -72.98 25.45
N PRO A 275 22.80 -71.81 25.78
CA PRO A 275 23.07 -71.51 27.19
C PRO A 275 22.50 -70.16 27.69
N ASP A 276 22.26 -70.10 29.00
CA ASP A 276 21.50 -69.10 29.77
C ASP A 276 21.93 -67.60 29.68
N PRO A 277 21.01 -66.65 29.96
CA PRO A 277 21.28 -65.21 30.07
C PRO A 277 21.93 -64.85 31.41
N PRO A 278 22.84 -63.84 31.48
CA PRO A 278 22.45 -62.50 31.99
C PRO A 278 23.39 -61.36 31.47
N PRO A 279 23.43 -60.13 32.04
CA PRO A 279 22.49 -59.44 32.94
C PRO A 279 21.91 -58.14 32.36
N ALA A 280 20.90 -57.58 33.03
CA ALA A 280 20.51 -56.18 32.85
C ALA A 280 21.56 -55.25 33.50
N VAL A 281 22.04 -54.25 32.75
CA VAL A 281 22.93 -53.20 33.27
C VAL A 281 22.24 -51.84 33.13
N GLU A 282 21.80 -51.37 34.29
CA GLU A 282 21.85 -50.01 34.84
C GLU A 282 21.51 -48.79 33.97
N LYS A 283 20.69 -47.91 34.57
CA LYS A 283 20.47 -46.54 34.12
C LYS A 283 21.71 -45.70 34.46
N GLU A 284 22.33 -45.10 33.46
CA GLU A 284 23.11 -43.89 33.68
C GLU A 284 22.26 -42.67 33.33
N GLN A 285 22.05 -41.81 34.32
CA GLN A 285 21.63 -40.43 34.09
C GLN A 285 22.90 -39.64 33.76
N GLU A 286 23.01 -39.13 32.53
CA GLU A 286 24.01 -38.10 32.22
C GLU A 286 23.32 -36.77 31.92
N ALA A 287 24.00 -35.69 32.29
CA ALA A 287 23.38 -34.41 32.59
C ALA A 287 23.06 -33.56 31.35
N GLU A 288 22.12 -32.64 31.57
CA GLU A 288 21.81 -31.49 30.73
C GLU A 288 23.03 -30.56 30.57
N PRO A 289 23.43 -30.20 29.34
CA PRO A 289 24.12 -28.95 29.06
C PRO A 289 23.13 -27.91 28.56
N GLU A 290 22.92 -26.84 29.33
CA GLU A 290 22.15 -25.65 28.93
C GLU A 290 22.59 -25.18 27.53
N ALA A 291 21.63 -25.08 26.60
CA ALA A 291 21.86 -24.41 25.33
C ALA A 291 21.93 -22.88 25.56
N PRO A 292 22.93 -22.17 24.99
CA PRO A 292 23.18 -20.77 25.31
C PRO A 292 22.00 -19.86 24.91
N PRO A 293 21.78 -18.75 25.64
CA PRO A 293 20.64 -17.86 25.42
C PRO A 293 20.64 -17.27 24.00
N ALA A 294 19.48 -17.32 23.36
CA ALA A 294 19.29 -16.79 22.01
C ALA A 294 19.64 -15.29 21.93
N PRO A 295 20.28 -14.82 20.85
CA PRO A 295 20.76 -13.45 20.74
C PRO A 295 19.63 -12.44 20.88
N ALA A 296 19.87 -11.42 21.71
CA ALA A 296 18.90 -10.39 22.04
C ALA A 296 18.33 -9.72 20.77
N LYS A 297 17.00 -9.58 20.73
CA LYS A 297 16.31 -8.82 19.68
C LYS A 297 16.73 -7.35 19.79
N THR A 298 17.59 -6.90 18.89
CA THR A 298 17.88 -5.47 18.72
C THR A 298 16.57 -4.74 18.39
N PRO A 299 16.13 -3.76 19.19
CA PRO A 299 14.92 -3.02 18.89
C PRO A 299 15.14 -2.20 17.61
N ARG A 300 14.19 -2.27 16.67
CA ARG A 300 14.23 -1.45 15.46
C ARG A 300 14.11 0.02 15.87
N ALA A 301 15.00 0.86 15.32
CA ALA A 301 15.08 2.30 15.58
C ALA A 301 13.89 3.16 15.07
N ARG A 302 12.68 2.59 15.02
CA ARG A 302 11.42 3.30 14.72
C ARG A 302 10.56 3.55 15.96
N ASP A 303 10.62 2.66 16.95
CA ASP A 303 9.73 2.75 18.11
C ASP A 303 10.24 3.80 19.13
N THR A 304 11.55 4.03 19.18
CA THR A 304 12.20 5.06 20.03
C THR A 304 11.79 6.50 19.69
N VAL A 305 11.37 6.76 18.44
CA VAL A 305 10.95 8.10 17.99
C VAL A 305 9.51 8.42 18.44
N LEU A 306 8.64 7.40 18.52
CA LEU A 306 7.25 7.56 18.96
C LEU A 306 7.15 7.82 20.48
N ASP A 307 7.98 7.15 21.29
CA ASP A 307 8.02 7.40 22.74
C ASP A 307 8.68 8.75 23.09
N ALA A 308 9.62 9.25 22.27
CA ALA A 308 10.21 10.57 22.45
C ALA A 308 9.17 11.70 22.21
N LEU A 309 8.35 11.59 21.18
CA LEU A 309 7.27 12.55 20.88
C LEU A 309 6.17 12.56 21.94
N LYS A 310 5.89 11.40 22.58
CA LYS A 310 4.87 11.32 23.64
C LYS A 310 5.28 12.00 24.95
N LYS A 311 6.59 12.12 25.22
CA LYS A 311 7.13 12.81 26.41
C LYS A 311 7.28 14.33 26.25
N GLN A 312 7.19 14.87 25.03
CA GLN A 312 7.30 16.32 24.78
C GLN A 312 5.93 17.04 24.66
N GLY A 313 4.81 16.30 24.74
CA GLY A 313 3.45 16.86 24.63
C GLY A 313 2.76 17.19 25.96
N ALA A 314 3.44 17.06 27.10
CA ALA A 314 2.85 17.27 28.42
C ALA A 314 3.15 18.68 28.96
N VAL A 315 2.38 19.68 28.49
CA VAL A 315 2.34 21.03 29.08
C VAL A 315 0.90 21.42 29.36
N GLU A 316 0.59 21.52 30.66
CA GLU A 316 -0.47 22.30 31.32
C GLU A 316 -1.85 22.38 30.65
N HIS A 317 -2.75 21.51 31.10
CA HIS A 317 -4.19 21.76 31.03
C HIS A 317 -4.59 22.68 32.19
N VAL A 318 -4.75 23.98 31.91
CA VAL A 318 -5.32 24.94 32.87
C VAL A 318 -6.85 24.73 32.94
N PRO A 319 -7.45 24.50 34.12
CA PRO A 319 -8.89 24.38 34.25
C PRO A 319 -9.58 25.75 34.09
N PRO A 320 -10.83 25.80 33.60
CA PRO A 320 -11.59 27.05 33.55
C PRO A 320 -11.93 27.54 34.97
N ALA A 321 -11.82 28.84 35.19
CA ALA A 321 -12.35 29.48 36.39
C ALA A 321 -13.85 29.77 36.20
N GLU A 322 -14.63 29.50 37.25
CA GLU A 322 -15.97 30.08 37.47
C GLU A 322 -15.86 31.49 38.05
#